data_AF-Q64J07-F1
#
_entry.id   AF-Q64J07-F1
#
_cell.length_a   1.000
_cell.length_b   1.000
_cell.length_c   1.000
_cell.angle_alpha   90.00
_cell.angle_beta   90.00
_cell.angle_gamma   90.00
#
_symmetry.space_group_name_H-M   'P 1'
#
loop_
_entity.id
_entity.type
_entity.pdbx_description
1 polymer ?
#
loop_
_entity_poly.entity_id
_entity_poly.type
_entity_poly.pdbx_seq_one_letter_code
_entity_poly.pdbx_strand_id
1 'polypeptide(L)'
;IEVDIIKDVPIMALLADTKLQKTTLYTSDFMYDSLLNSWNEIIKRCKLGKLSNILRWCAYDSEFVPNRYDDQFKRWLSKGLTTYYSFIHKGAFSSFETLQTKYGLGKDDFYRYLQVRHYFHQNLKTIYEKKDLGFLQIFLTLTRSHSQNNIISRLYKGIQQFTQVSTEGIKKRWEKEGNMVIPPDSWAYICVLQWTITGSNTWREFSWKNMIRYFLTPIQKRHQGGGDACWRLCGVTGAN
;
A
#
# COMPACT_ATOMS: atom_id res chain seq x y z
N ILE A 1 14.90 2.38 35.69
CA ILE A 1 13.54 2.35 35.12
C ILE A 1 13.65 1.51 33.86
N GLU A 2 13.50 0.19 34.02
CA GLU A 2 13.45 -0.73 32.89
C GLU A 2 12.19 -0.40 32.09
N VAL A 3 12.38 0.08 30.86
CA VAL A 3 11.29 0.21 29.90
C VAL A 3 11.13 -1.18 29.31
N ASP A 4 10.20 -1.96 29.84
CA ASP A 4 9.78 -3.24 29.28
C ASP A 4 9.39 -3.04 27.81
N ILE A 5 10.24 -3.50 26.90
CA ILE A 5 10.00 -3.47 25.46
C ILE A 5 8.97 -4.55 25.16
N ILE A 6 7.78 -4.11 24.75
CA ILE A 6 6.60 -4.92 24.47
C ILE A 6 6.92 -5.99 23.42
N LYS A 7 7.14 -7.23 23.89
CA LYS A 7 6.71 -8.43 23.17
C LYS A 7 5.19 -8.43 23.25
N ASP A 8 4.45 -8.42 22.13
CA ASP A 8 3.23 -9.24 22.01
C ASP A 8 2.47 -9.10 20.68
N VAL A 9 2.67 -8.03 19.89
CA VAL A 9 1.96 -7.90 18.60
C VAL A 9 2.94 -8.02 17.42
N PRO A 10 2.80 -9.05 16.55
CA PRO A 10 3.62 -9.19 15.36
C PRO A 10 3.45 -8.00 14.40
N ILE A 11 4.55 -7.54 13.79
CA ILE A 11 4.52 -6.43 12.81
C ILE A 11 3.53 -6.69 11.65
N MET A 12 3.37 -7.95 11.24
CA MET A 12 2.44 -8.35 10.19
C MET A 12 0.97 -8.15 10.60
N ALA A 13 0.65 -8.25 11.89
CA ALA A 13 -0.68 -7.93 12.39
C ALA A 13 -0.94 -6.42 12.38
N LEU A 14 0.09 -5.61 12.68
CA LEU A 14 0.03 -4.15 12.60
C LEU A 14 -0.15 -3.66 11.16
N LEU A 15 0.52 -4.27 10.18
CA LEU A 15 0.45 -3.84 8.77
C LEU A 15 -1.00 -3.76 8.25
N ALA A 16 -1.83 -4.76 8.53
CA ALA A 16 -3.19 -4.83 7.99
C ALA A 16 -4.24 -4.06 8.81
N ASP A 17 -3.91 -3.55 10.00
CA ASP A 17 -4.84 -2.90 10.91
C ASP A 17 -4.34 -1.54 11.39
N THR A 18 -4.81 -0.48 10.71
CA THR A 18 -4.48 0.92 11.06
C THR A 18 -5.05 1.37 12.40
N LYS A 19 -6.11 0.74 12.93
CA LYS A 19 -6.63 1.05 14.27
C LYS A 19 -5.75 0.41 15.34
N LEU A 20 -5.28 -0.80 15.09
CA LEU A 20 -4.31 -1.47 15.95
C LEU A 20 -3.00 -0.67 16.03
N GLN A 21 -2.49 -0.20 14.88
CA GLN A 21 -1.30 0.67 14.83
C GLN A 21 -1.36 1.89 15.76
N LYS A 22 -2.55 2.51 15.90
CA LYS A 22 -2.75 3.70 16.75
C LYS A 22 -2.86 3.39 18.23
N THR A 23 -3.27 2.16 18.56
CA THR A 23 -3.58 1.75 19.94
C THR A 23 -2.41 1.03 20.58
N THR A 24 -1.57 0.36 19.79
CA THR A 24 -0.39 -0.33 20.28
C THR A 24 0.73 0.67 20.55
N LEU A 25 1.19 0.72 21.81
CA LEU A 25 2.45 1.35 22.16
C LEU A 25 3.58 0.44 21.69
N TYR A 26 4.41 0.91 20.77
CA TYR A 26 5.65 0.23 20.37
C TYR A 26 6.80 1.24 20.41
N THR A 27 8.01 0.75 20.64
CA THR A 27 9.20 1.59 20.50
C THR A 27 9.32 1.94 19.03
N SER A 28 9.06 3.21 18.69
CA SER A 28 9.17 3.70 17.31
C SER A 28 10.61 3.55 16.84
N ASP A 29 10.84 2.57 15.97
CA ASP A 29 12.07 2.43 15.21
C ASP A 29 11.77 2.89 13.78
N PHE A 30 12.67 3.69 13.23
CA PHE A 30 12.62 4.21 11.87
C PHE A 30 12.25 3.13 10.84
N MET A 31 12.76 1.91 11.02
CA MET A 31 12.46 0.79 10.14
C MET A 31 10.98 0.37 10.21
N TYR A 32 10.40 0.30 11.41
CA TYR A 32 8.99 -0.05 11.62
C TYR A 32 8.07 1.02 11.06
N ASP A 33 8.37 2.28 11.36
CA ASP A 33 7.59 3.42 10.88
C ASP A 33 7.62 3.50 9.35
N SER A 34 8.80 3.31 8.75
CA SER A 34 8.98 3.30 7.30
C SER A 34 8.15 2.20 6.62
N LEU A 35 8.14 0.99 7.18
CA LEU A 35 7.35 -0.13 6.66
C LEU A 35 5.84 0.12 6.76
N LEU A 36 5.36 0.56 7.93
CA LEU A 36 3.95 0.85 8.16
C LEU A 36 3.47 2.00 7.28
N ASN A 37 4.25 3.08 7.18
CA ASN A 37 3.94 4.22 6.33
C ASN A 37 3.91 3.82 4.84
N SER A 38 4.88 3.04 4.39
CA SER A 38 4.92 2.56 3.00
C SER A 38 3.69 1.72 2.66
N TRP A 39 3.29 0.82 3.56
CA TRP A 39 2.10 0.00 3.35
C TRP A 39 0.80 0.81 3.41
N ASN A 40 0.69 1.76 4.34
CA ASN A 40 -0.45 2.68 4.42
C ASN A 40 -0.58 3.51 3.14
N GLU A 41 0.54 3.93 2.54
CA GLU A 41 0.53 4.60 1.24
C GLU A 41 0.09 3.67 0.10
N ILE A 42 0.49 2.39 0.11
CA ILE A 42 0.00 1.40 -0.86
C ILE A 42 -1.51 1.21 -0.73
N ILE A 43 -2.04 1.08 0.50
CA ILE A 43 -3.49 0.96 0.74
C ILE A 43 -4.25 2.14 0.14
N LYS A 44 -3.75 3.37 0.33
CA LYS A 44 -4.37 4.59 -0.22
C LYS A 44 -4.26 4.64 -1.74
N ARG A 45 -3.06 4.48 -2.28
CA ARG A 45 -2.75 4.62 -3.70
C ARG A 45 -3.44 3.57 -4.56
N CYS A 46 -3.47 2.32 -4.09
CA CYS A 46 -4.14 1.21 -4.76
C CYS A 46 -5.63 1.09 -4.39
N LYS A 47 -6.19 2.06 -3.65
CA LYS A 47 -7.60 2.11 -3.23
C LYS A 47 -8.11 0.83 -2.59
N LEU A 48 -7.24 0.14 -1.82
CA LEU A 48 -7.58 -1.13 -1.17
C LEU A 48 -8.68 -0.92 -0.11
N GLY A 49 -8.66 0.20 0.60
CA GLY A 49 -9.73 0.57 1.55
C GLY A 49 -10.07 -0.57 2.51
N LYS A 50 -11.33 -1.03 2.52
CA LYS A 50 -11.78 -2.16 3.37
C LYS A 50 -11.36 -3.54 2.86
N LEU A 51 -10.91 -3.68 1.60
CA LEU A 51 -10.43 -4.96 1.06
C LEU A 51 -9.19 -5.46 1.81
N SER A 52 -8.34 -4.54 2.30
CA SER A 52 -7.15 -4.91 3.08
C SER A 52 -7.49 -5.59 4.41
N ASN A 53 -8.72 -5.45 4.91
CA ASN A 53 -9.15 -6.10 6.16
C ASN A 53 -9.07 -7.63 6.07
N ILE A 54 -9.10 -8.22 4.87
CA ILE A 54 -8.90 -9.67 4.69
C ILE A 54 -7.51 -10.14 5.13
N LEU A 55 -6.53 -9.23 5.14
CA LEU A 55 -5.16 -9.47 5.57
C LEU A 55 -4.99 -9.32 7.08
N ARG A 56 -6.00 -8.86 7.82
CA ARG A 56 -5.93 -8.75 9.28
C ARG A 56 -5.81 -10.12 9.92
N TRP A 57 -5.02 -10.15 10.99
CA TRP A 57 -4.80 -11.36 11.78
C TRP A 57 -5.96 -11.51 12.76
N CYS A 58 -6.71 -12.62 12.67
CA CYS A 58 -7.89 -12.80 13.53
C CYS A 58 -7.55 -12.70 15.03
N ALA A 59 -6.35 -13.13 15.44
CA ALA A 59 -5.87 -13.06 16.82
C ALA A 59 -5.61 -11.64 17.34
N TYR A 60 -5.47 -10.64 16.46
CA TYR A 60 -5.14 -9.25 16.81
C TYR A 60 -6.04 -8.20 16.16
N ASP A 61 -7.04 -8.60 15.35
CA ASP A 61 -7.94 -7.66 14.68
C ASP A 61 -8.69 -6.81 15.72
N SER A 62 -8.49 -5.50 15.64
CA SER A 62 -9.06 -4.53 16.57
C SER A 62 -10.60 -4.51 16.56
N GLU A 63 -11.22 -4.95 15.47
CA GLU A 63 -12.68 -5.00 15.28
C GLU A 63 -13.28 -6.40 15.60
N PHE A 64 -12.45 -7.42 15.81
CA PHE A 64 -12.90 -8.77 16.13
C PHE A 64 -12.92 -9.01 17.64
N VAL A 65 -14.02 -8.64 18.29
CA VAL A 65 -14.21 -8.71 19.75
C VAL A 65 -13.80 -10.06 20.39
N PRO A 66 -14.08 -11.25 19.80
CA PRO A 66 -13.76 -12.51 20.44
C PRO A 66 -12.27 -12.72 20.75
N ASN A 67 -11.34 -12.11 20.00
CA ASN A 67 -9.90 -12.27 20.28
C ASN A 67 -9.43 -11.59 21.57
N ARG A 68 -10.22 -10.68 22.13
CA ARG A 68 -9.87 -9.96 23.37
C ARG A 68 -10.03 -10.83 24.61
N TYR A 69 -10.87 -11.87 24.52
CA TYR A 69 -11.22 -12.73 25.64
C TYR A 69 -10.64 -14.15 25.50
N ASP A 70 -10.14 -14.51 24.32
CA ASP A 70 -9.71 -15.87 24.02
C ASP A 70 -8.33 -15.90 23.37
N ASP A 71 -7.30 -16.14 24.18
CA ASP A 71 -5.92 -16.26 23.70
C ASP A 71 -5.68 -17.50 22.82
N GLN A 72 -6.63 -18.43 22.73
CA GLN A 72 -6.49 -19.59 21.85
C GLN A 72 -6.37 -19.18 20.37
N PHE A 73 -6.92 -18.03 19.97
CA PHE A 73 -6.70 -17.48 18.63
C PHE A 73 -5.21 -17.20 18.35
N LYS A 74 -4.42 -16.82 19.37
CA LYS A 74 -2.97 -16.66 19.23
C LYS A 74 -2.27 -18.00 19.00
N ARG A 75 -2.79 -19.11 19.53
CA ARG A 75 -2.27 -20.46 19.25
C ARG A 75 -2.51 -20.93 17.82
N TRP A 76 -3.47 -20.35 17.10
CA TRP A 76 -3.66 -20.65 15.68
C TRP A 76 -2.55 -20.08 14.81
N LEU A 77 -1.85 -19.03 15.28
CA LEU A 77 -0.74 -18.40 14.57
C LEU A 77 0.42 -19.37 14.37
N SER A 78 0.76 -20.17 15.40
CA SER A 78 1.81 -21.18 15.31
C SER A 78 1.46 -22.34 14.38
N LYS A 79 0.16 -22.55 14.14
CA LYS A 79 -0.36 -23.52 13.16
C LYS A 79 -0.36 -22.96 11.73
N GLY A 80 -0.12 -21.66 11.54
CA GLY A 80 -0.15 -21.01 10.23
C GLY A 80 -1.52 -20.42 9.85
N LEU A 81 -2.47 -20.37 10.78
CA LEU A 81 -3.75 -19.67 10.64
C LEU A 81 -3.63 -18.27 11.21
N THR A 82 -3.32 -17.32 10.32
CA THR A 82 -3.03 -15.92 10.67
C THR A 82 -4.15 -15.00 10.19
N THR A 83 -4.16 -14.72 8.89
CA THR A 83 -5.08 -13.78 8.24
C THR A 83 -6.46 -14.40 7.99
N TYR A 84 -7.52 -13.59 7.82
CA TYR A 84 -8.82 -14.10 7.34
C TYR A 84 -8.70 -14.81 5.99
N TYR A 85 -7.76 -14.39 5.15
CA TYR A 85 -7.45 -15.08 3.89
C TYR A 85 -6.94 -16.51 4.08
N SER A 86 -6.28 -16.82 5.21
CA SER A 86 -5.79 -18.18 5.49
C SER A 86 -6.90 -19.20 5.66
N PHE A 87 -8.12 -18.75 5.99
CA PHE A 87 -9.33 -19.57 6.07
C PHE A 87 -9.98 -19.80 4.70
N ILE A 88 -9.55 -19.12 3.64
CA ILE A 88 -10.15 -19.23 2.30
C ILE A 88 -9.39 -20.25 1.45
N HIS A 89 -10.12 -21.27 0.99
CA HIS A 89 -9.62 -22.27 0.05
C HIS A 89 -10.47 -22.28 -1.22
N LYS A 90 -9.83 -22.21 -2.39
CA LYS A 90 -10.49 -22.17 -3.72
C LYS A 90 -11.60 -21.12 -3.83
N GLY A 91 -11.43 -19.97 -3.18
CA GLY A 91 -12.38 -18.85 -3.24
C GLY A 91 -13.54 -18.93 -2.24
N ALA A 92 -13.67 -20.02 -1.48
CA ALA A 92 -14.69 -20.18 -0.45
C ALA A 92 -14.06 -20.27 0.95
N PHE A 93 -14.84 -19.92 1.97
CA PHE A 93 -14.42 -20.14 3.36
C PHE A 93 -14.35 -21.65 3.63
N SER A 94 -13.23 -22.12 4.16
CA SER A 94 -12.96 -23.56 4.35
C SER A 94 -13.90 -24.14 5.40
N SER A 95 -14.29 -25.41 5.23
CA SER A 95 -15.02 -26.14 6.27
C SER A 95 -14.13 -26.39 7.49
N PHE A 96 -14.74 -26.68 8.64
CA PHE A 96 -13.97 -26.96 9.85
C PHE A 96 -13.11 -28.22 9.69
N GLU A 97 -13.65 -29.27 9.09
CA GLU A 97 -12.96 -30.54 8.83
C GLU A 97 -11.71 -30.30 7.97
N THR A 98 -11.82 -29.43 6.96
CA THR A 98 -10.69 -29.06 6.11
C THR A 98 -9.59 -28.36 6.92
N LEU A 99 -9.97 -27.45 7.82
CA LEU A 99 -9.02 -26.74 8.68
C LEU A 99 -8.42 -27.65 9.76
N GLN A 100 -9.16 -28.62 10.28
CA GLN A 100 -8.63 -29.65 11.18
C GLN A 100 -7.52 -30.44 10.50
N THR A 101 -7.78 -30.98 9.30
CA THR A 101 -6.79 -31.79 8.57
C THR A 101 -5.57 -30.97 8.17
N LYS A 102 -5.75 -29.72 7.74
CA LYS A 102 -4.66 -28.89 7.21
C LYS A 102 -3.82 -28.21 8.30
N TYR A 103 -4.46 -27.78 9.38
CA TYR A 103 -3.83 -26.94 10.41
C TYR A 103 -3.82 -27.60 11.80
N GLY A 104 -4.36 -28.82 11.94
CA GLY A 104 -4.37 -29.55 13.21
C GLY A 104 -5.26 -28.90 14.27
N LEU A 105 -6.42 -28.34 13.89
CA LEU A 105 -7.39 -27.79 14.83
C LEU A 105 -8.07 -28.89 15.65
N GLY A 106 -8.20 -28.68 16.97
CA GLY A 106 -8.88 -29.62 17.88
C GLY A 106 -10.39 -29.43 17.86
N LYS A 107 -11.17 -30.37 18.38
CA LYS A 107 -12.65 -30.23 18.46
C LYS A 107 -13.07 -29.00 19.26
N ASP A 108 -12.30 -28.63 20.28
CA ASP A 108 -12.52 -27.45 21.10
C ASP A 108 -12.34 -26.13 20.33
N ASP A 109 -11.70 -26.15 19.15
CA ASP A 109 -11.57 -25.00 18.26
C ASP A 109 -12.85 -24.75 17.42
N PHE A 110 -13.84 -25.65 17.46
CA PHE A 110 -15.03 -25.55 16.60
C PHE A 110 -15.83 -24.28 16.84
N TYR A 111 -16.08 -23.93 18.11
CA TYR A 111 -16.83 -22.71 18.44
C TYR A 111 -16.10 -21.44 17.99
N ARG A 112 -14.78 -21.40 18.15
CA ARG A 112 -13.90 -20.30 17.68
C ARG A 112 -13.93 -20.18 16.15
N TYR A 113 -13.93 -21.31 15.46
CA TYR A 113 -14.11 -21.35 14.01
C TYR A 113 -15.45 -20.72 13.60
N LEU A 114 -16.54 -21.03 14.31
CA LEU A 114 -17.85 -20.42 14.03
C LEU A 114 -17.83 -18.91 14.23
N GLN A 115 -17.14 -18.40 15.26
CA GLN A 115 -16.98 -16.96 15.49
C GLN A 115 -16.25 -16.27 14.34
N VAL A 116 -15.12 -16.83 13.88
CA VAL A 116 -14.35 -16.30 12.76
C VAL A 116 -15.14 -16.37 11.44
N ARG A 117 -15.82 -17.50 11.21
CA ARG A 117 -16.68 -17.70 10.02
C ARG A 117 -17.83 -16.70 9.99
N HIS A 118 -18.49 -16.49 11.13
CA HIS A 118 -19.58 -15.53 11.26
C HIS A 118 -19.09 -14.10 10.96
N TYR A 119 -17.99 -13.68 11.59
CA TYR A 119 -17.38 -12.38 11.33
C TYR A 119 -16.99 -12.19 9.86
N PHE A 120 -16.37 -13.20 9.24
CA PHE A 120 -16.02 -13.18 7.83
C PHE A 120 -17.26 -12.97 6.95
N HIS A 121 -18.34 -13.72 7.19
CA HIS A 121 -19.56 -13.61 6.38
C HIS A 121 -20.26 -12.27 6.53
N GLN A 122 -20.27 -11.68 7.74
CA GLN A 122 -20.90 -10.39 7.98
C GLN A 122 -20.10 -9.21 7.42
N ASN A 123 -18.76 -9.23 7.57
CA ASN A 123 -17.94 -8.04 7.36
C ASN A 123 -17.07 -8.10 6.11
N LEU A 124 -16.70 -9.30 5.64
CA LEU A 124 -15.64 -9.48 4.63
C LEU A 124 -16.13 -10.15 3.34
N LYS A 125 -17.14 -11.03 3.41
CA LYS A 125 -17.62 -11.82 2.25
C LYS A 125 -18.00 -10.94 1.07
N THR A 126 -18.92 -9.98 1.26
CA THR A 126 -19.39 -9.09 0.19
C THR A 126 -18.27 -8.24 -0.41
N ILE A 127 -17.24 -7.94 0.37
CA ILE A 127 -16.08 -7.16 -0.06
C ILE A 127 -15.15 -8.04 -0.91
N TYR A 128 -14.88 -9.26 -0.45
CA TYR A 128 -14.01 -10.23 -1.13
C TYR A 128 -14.62 -10.79 -2.42
N GLU A 129 -15.94 -11.00 -2.47
CA GLU A 129 -16.63 -11.53 -3.66
C GLU A 129 -16.80 -10.50 -4.78
N LYS A 130 -16.36 -9.25 -4.59
CA LYS A 130 -16.32 -8.27 -5.68
C LYS A 130 -15.38 -8.74 -6.78
N LYS A 131 -15.84 -8.67 -8.04
CA LYS A 131 -15.12 -9.13 -9.24
C LYS A 131 -13.73 -8.49 -9.43
N ASP A 132 -13.50 -7.31 -8.88
CA ASP A 132 -12.21 -6.63 -8.98
C ASP A 132 -11.54 -6.52 -7.61
N LEU A 133 -10.70 -7.51 -7.31
CA LEU A 133 -9.80 -7.49 -6.16
C LEU A 133 -8.56 -6.62 -6.43
N GLY A 134 -8.36 -6.14 -7.66
CA GLY A 134 -7.28 -5.23 -8.05
C GLY A 134 -5.90 -5.65 -7.55
N PHE A 135 -5.19 -4.70 -6.94
CA PHE A 135 -3.84 -4.91 -6.39
C PHE A 135 -3.76 -6.05 -5.35
N LEU A 136 -4.85 -6.27 -4.59
CA LEU A 136 -4.90 -7.32 -3.58
C LEU A 136 -4.71 -8.70 -4.21
N GLN A 137 -5.26 -8.95 -5.41
CA GLN A 137 -5.07 -10.23 -6.09
C GLN A 137 -3.59 -10.48 -6.41
N ILE A 138 -2.89 -9.48 -6.95
CA ILE A 138 -1.45 -9.54 -7.24
C ILE A 138 -0.68 -9.85 -5.96
N PHE A 139 -0.98 -9.12 -4.89
CA PHE A 139 -0.35 -9.32 -3.58
C PHE A 139 -0.57 -10.74 -3.05
N LEU A 140 -1.80 -11.26 -3.09
CA LEU A 140 -2.15 -12.60 -2.62
C LEU A 140 -1.53 -13.72 -3.47
N THR A 141 -1.37 -13.53 -4.78
CA THR A 141 -0.66 -14.48 -5.64
C THR A 141 0.83 -14.53 -5.30
N LEU A 142 1.44 -13.38 -4.98
CA LEU A 142 2.84 -13.30 -4.60
C LEU A 142 3.12 -13.95 -3.24
N THR A 143 2.23 -13.81 -2.27
CA THR A 143 2.40 -14.44 -0.95
C THR A 143 2.17 -15.96 -0.95
N ARG A 144 1.42 -16.49 -1.93
CA ARG A 144 1.20 -17.94 -2.08
C ARG A 144 2.26 -18.64 -2.95
N SER A 145 2.97 -17.91 -3.79
CA SER A 145 3.93 -18.49 -4.74
C SER A 145 5.15 -19.04 -4.01
N HIS A 146 5.43 -20.34 -4.16
CA HIS A 146 6.69 -20.92 -3.70
C HIS A 146 7.90 -20.42 -4.49
N SER A 147 7.70 -19.90 -5.71
CA SER A 147 8.75 -19.23 -6.47
C SER A 147 8.79 -17.74 -6.11
N GLN A 148 9.92 -17.31 -5.57
CA GLN A 148 10.18 -15.93 -5.18
C GLN A 148 10.75 -15.08 -6.33
N ASN A 149 10.69 -15.59 -7.56
CA ASN A 149 11.30 -14.93 -8.70
C ASN A 149 10.52 -13.65 -9.06
N ASN A 150 11.25 -12.55 -9.22
CA ASN A 150 10.73 -11.27 -9.68
C ASN A 150 9.63 -10.64 -8.78
N ILE A 151 9.61 -10.93 -7.47
CA ILE A 151 8.62 -10.35 -6.53
C ILE A 151 8.60 -8.82 -6.63
N ILE A 152 9.77 -8.18 -6.56
CA ILE A 152 9.91 -6.72 -6.61
C ILE A 152 9.31 -6.19 -7.92
N SER A 153 9.71 -6.76 -9.06
CA SER A 153 9.23 -6.33 -10.37
C SER A 153 7.73 -6.52 -10.54
N ARG A 154 7.15 -7.60 -10.00
CA ARG A 154 5.71 -7.88 -10.05
C ARG A 154 4.92 -6.93 -9.14
N LEU A 155 5.42 -6.67 -7.93
CA LEU A 155 4.83 -5.68 -7.02
C LEU A 155 4.86 -4.30 -7.64
N TYR A 156 6.02 -3.89 -8.19
CA TYR A 156 6.17 -2.59 -8.83
C TYR A 156 5.19 -2.41 -9.99
N LYS A 157 5.11 -3.39 -10.91
CA LYS A 157 4.13 -3.38 -12.01
C LYS A 157 2.70 -3.35 -11.50
N GLY A 158 2.39 -4.12 -10.46
CA GLY A 158 1.08 -4.11 -9.80
C GLY A 158 0.74 -2.72 -9.28
N ILE A 159 1.61 -2.11 -8.47
CA ILE A 159 1.40 -0.74 -7.96
C ILE A 159 1.19 0.21 -9.14
N GLN A 160 2.08 0.19 -10.13
CA GLN A 160 2.01 1.10 -11.29
C GLN A 160 0.69 1.03 -12.06
N GLN A 161 0.10 -0.16 -12.20
CA GLN A 161 -1.21 -0.34 -12.84
C GLN A 161 -2.34 0.36 -12.08
N PHE A 162 -2.32 0.30 -10.75
CA PHE A 162 -3.37 0.90 -9.91
C PHE A 162 -3.08 2.36 -9.54
N THR A 163 -1.85 2.84 -9.76
CA THR A 163 -1.44 4.22 -9.48
C THR A 163 -1.27 5.06 -10.74
N GLN A 164 -1.95 4.77 -11.85
CA GLN A 164 -1.88 5.63 -13.04
C GLN A 164 -2.38 7.05 -12.72
N VAL A 165 -1.45 7.91 -12.31
CA VAL A 165 -1.67 9.34 -12.14
C VAL A 165 -1.52 9.96 -13.52
N SER A 166 -2.57 10.60 -14.01
CA SER A 166 -2.50 11.33 -15.27
C SER A 166 -1.51 12.47 -15.19
N THR A 167 -0.54 12.49 -16.10
CA THR A 167 0.42 13.60 -16.27
C THR A 167 -0.19 14.79 -17.03
N GLU A 168 -1.45 14.70 -17.44
CA GLU A 168 -2.13 15.73 -18.25
C GLU A 168 -2.18 17.08 -17.53
N GLY A 169 -2.32 17.08 -16.20
CA GLY A 169 -2.28 18.32 -15.42
C GLY A 169 -0.92 19.02 -15.48
N ILE A 170 0.18 18.27 -15.62
CA ILE A 170 1.53 18.81 -15.75
C ILE A 170 1.71 19.36 -17.18
N LYS A 171 1.27 18.60 -18.19
CA LYS A 171 1.26 19.01 -19.59
C LYS A 171 0.56 20.36 -19.77
N LYS A 172 -0.68 20.49 -19.27
CA LYS A 172 -1.47 21.74 -19.35
C LYS A 172 -0.77 22.94 -18.72
N ARG A 173 0.03 22.72 -17.66
CA ARG A 173 0.81 23.80 -17.03
C ARG A 173 1.98 24.24 -17.91
N TRP A 174 2.66 23.30 -18.59
CA TRP A 174 3.70 23.64 -19.57
C TRP A 174 3.14 24.38 -20.78
N GLU A 175 2.00 23.93 -21.30
CA GLU A 175 1.30 24.59 -22.41
C GLU A 175 0.91 26.03 -22.06
N LYS A 176 0.39 26.23 -20.84
CA LYS A 176 0.01 27.56 -20.33
C LYS A 176 1.19 28.51 -20.15
N GLU A 177 2.33 28.01 -19.65
CA GLU A 177 3.50 28.86 -19.39
C GLU A 177 4.25 29.21 -20.67
N GLY A 178 4.56 28.22 -21.51
CA GLY A 178 5.28 28.46 -22.77
C GLY A 178 4.40 28.93 -23.92
N ASN A 179 3.12 29.25 -23.66
CA ASN A 179 2.12 29.64 -24.64
C ASN A 179 2.15 28.76 -25.91
N MET A 180 2.21 27.44 -25.70
CA MET A 180 2.40 26.44 -26.76
C MET A 180 1.43 25.29 -26.58
N VAL A 181 1.14 24.58 -27.68
CA VAL A 181 0.35 23.34 -27.65
C VAL A 181 1.31 22.17 -27.77
N ILE A 182 1.25 21.24 -26.82
CA ILE A 182 2.08 20.03 -26.85
C ILE A 182 1.21 18.88 -27.34
N PRO A 183 1.51 18.28 -28.51
CA PRO A 183 0.78 17.11 -28.98
C PRO A 183 0.84 15.95 -27.97
N PRO A 184 -0.22 15.14 -27.80
CA PRO A 184 -0.21 14.00 -26.88
C PRO A 184 0.97 13.05 -27.08
N ASP A 185 1.32 12.74 -28.33
CA ASP A 185 2.42 11.84 -28.67
C ASP A 185 3.79 12.44 -28.30
N SER A 186 3.97 13.74 -28.52
CA SER A 186 5.17 14.46 -28.09
C SER A 186 5.29 14.48 -26.57
N TRP A 187 4.18 14.66 -25.84
CA TRP A 187 4.17 14.59 -24.38
C TRP A 187 4.53 13.20 -23.87
N ALA A 188 3.98 12.15 -24.47
CA ALA A 188 4.31 10.77 -24.15
C ALA A 188 5.80 10.49 -24.40
N TYR A 189 6.34 10.96 -25.53
CA TYR A 189 7.76 10.86 -25.85
C TYR A 189 8.63 11.57 -24.80
N ILE A 190 8.29 12.80 -24.43
CA ILE A 190 9.02 13.56 -23.39
C ILE A 190 9.03 12.79 -22.06
N CYS A 191 7.90 12.19 -21.67
CA CYS A 191 7.80 11.39 -20.45
C CYS A 191 8.70 10.15 -20.49
N VAL A 192 8.72 9.42 -21.62
CA VAL A 192 9.57 8.24 -21.82
C VAL A 192 11.05 8.63 -21.82
N LEU A 193 11.39 9.74 -22.47
CA LEU A 193 12.77 10.22 -22.61
C LEU A 193 13.45 10.43 -21.25
N GLN A 194 12.70 10.89 -20.23
CA GLN A 194 13.26 11.09 -18.89
C GLN A 194 13.85 9.80 -18.29
N TRP A 195 13.31 8.64 -18.67
CA TRP A 195 13.73 7.34 -18.17
C TRP A 195 14.79 6.66 -19.03
N THR A 196 14.95 7.07 -20.29
CA THR A 196 15.84 6.40 -21.26
C THR A 196 17.15 7.14 -21.52
N ILE A 197 17.23 8.43 -21.20
CA ILE A 197 18.37 9.28 -21.60
C ILE A 197 19.69 8.99 -20.86
N THR A 198 19.62 8.32 -19.71
CA THR A 198 20.79 8.06 -18.86
C THR A 198 20.63 6.74 -18.11
N GLY A 199 21.75 6.10 -17.74
CA GLY A 199 21.79 4.93 -16.86
C GLY A 199 21.76 5.29 -15.36
N SER A 200 21.99 6.55 -15.00
CA SER A 200 22.03 6.99 -13.60
C SER A 200 20.63 7.27 -13.06
N ASN A 201 20.25 6.57 -11.99
CA ASN A 201 18.96 6.79 -11.32
C ASN A 201 18.83 8.21 -10.75
N THR A 202 19.91 8.79 -10.24
CA THR A 202 19.94 10.16 -9.73
C THR A 202 19.60 11.17 -10.84
N TRP A 203 20.19 11.00 -12.03
CA TRP A 203 19.90 11.88 -13.16
C TRP A 203 18.50 11.66 -13.72
N ARG A 204 18.01 10.41 -13.78
CA ARG A 204 16.61 10.12 -14.15
C ARG A 204 15.63 10.83 -13.22
N GLU A 205 15.84 10.72 -11.90
CA GLU A 205 15.00 11.37 -10.90
C GLU A 205 15.07 12.89 -11.03
N PHE A 206 16.26 13.45 -11.21
CA PHE A 206 16.45 14.88 -11.41
C PHE A 206 15.71 15.38 -12.66
N SER A 207 15.89 14.72 -13.81
CA SER A 207 15.21 15.09 -15.05
C SER A 207 13.69 14.97 -14.93
N TRP A 208 13.19 13.91 -14.27
CA TRP A 208 11.78 13.78 -13.93
C TRP A 208 11.28 14.92 -13.05
N LYS A 209 12.01 15.29 -11.98
CA LYS A 209 11.68 16.41 -11.09
C LYS A 209 11.57 17.74 -11.84
N ASN A 210 12.45 17.98 -12.81
CA ASN A 210 12.36 19.15 -13.68
C ASN A 210 11.09 19.10 -14.54
N MET A 211 10.84 17.96 -15.19
CA MET A 211 9.66 17.78 -16.05
C MET A 211 8.34 17.95 -15.29
N ILE A 212 8.23 17.43 -14.07
CA ILE A 212 7.01 17.55 -13.24
C ILE A 212 6.89 18.89 -12.50
N ARG A 213 7.85 19.80 -12.70
CA ARG A 213 7.90 21.11 -12.02
C ARG A 213 7.94 20.99 -10.50
N TYR A 214 8.76 20.05 -10.00
CA TYR A 214 9.01 19.89 -8.56
C TYR A 214 9.71 21.12 -7.97
N PHE A 215 10.60 21.74 -8.74
CA PHE A 215 11.28 22.96 -8.35
C PHE A 215 10.41 24.19 -8.62
N LEU A 216 10.49 25.18 -7.73
CA LEU A 216 9.76 26.44 -7.86
C LEU A 216 10.16 27.15 -9.15
N THR A 217 9.18 27.36 -10.02
CA THR A 217 9.35 28.20 -11.21
C THR A 217 9.37 29.69 -10.82
N PRO A 218 10.00 30.57 -11.62
CA PRO A 218 10.08 32.02 -11.32
C PRO A 218 8.71 32.66 -11.11
N ILE A 219 7.71 32.24 -11.89
CA ILE A 219 6.33 32.70 -11.78
C ILE A 219 5.70 32.28 -10.44
N GLN A 220 6.06 31.12 -9.89
CA GLN A 220 5.61 30.70 -8.56
C GLN A 220 6.34 31.45 -7.43
N LYS A 221 7.61 31.81 -7.65
CA LYS A 221 8.42 32.60 -6.71
C LYS A 221 7.86 34.01 -6.49
N ARG A 222 7.23 34.61 -7.51
CA ARG A 222 6.48 35.88 -7.42
C ARG A 222 5.45 35.90 -6.29
N HIS A 223 4.73 34.79 -6.10
CA HIS A 223 3.69 34.68 -5.08
C HIS A 223 4.22 34.48 -3.65
N GLN A 224 5.53 34.28 -3.47
CA GLN A 224 6.20 34.16 -2.18
C GLN A 224 6.99 35.42 -1.78
N GLY A 225 6.71 36.56 -2.42
CA GLY A 225 7.30 37.87 -2.07
C GLY A 225 8.69 38.14 -2.67
N GLY A 226 9.17 37.31 -3.59
CA GLY A 226 10.49 37.44 -4.23
C GLY A 226 10.56 38.31 -5.49
N GLY A 227 9.46 38.97 -5.88
CA GLY A 227 9.36 39.76 -7.11
C GLY A 227 9.26 38.91 -8.40
N ASP A 228 9.11 39.60 -9.54
CA ASP A 228 8.85 39.00 -10.87
C ASP A 228 10.14 38.66 -11.64
N ALA A 229 11.29 38.89 -11.02
CA ALA A 229 12.59 38.73 -11.64
C ALA A 229 12.87 37.25 -11.92
N CYS A 230 13.36 36.97 -13.14
CA CYS A 230 13.84 35.63 -13.49
C CYS A 230 14.87 35.14 -12.47
N TRP A 231 14.74 33.88 -12.04
CA TRP A 231 15.67 33.23 -11.10
C TRP A 231 17.14 33.19 -11.57
N ARG A 232 17.38 33.36 -12.88
CA ARG A 232 18.72 33.50 -13.47
C ARG A 232 19.28 34.94 -13.41
N LEU A 233 18.54 35.88 -12.84
CA LEU A 233 18.87 37.32 -12.80
C LEU A 233 19.15 37.90 -14.20
N CYS A 234 18.51 37.37 -15.24
CA CYS A 234 18.78 37.76 -16.63
C CYS A 234 18.04 39.03 -17.07
N GLY A 235 17.46 39.81 -16.15
CA GLY A 235 16.81 41.09 -16.44
C GLY A 235 15.42 41.03 -17.09
N VAL A 236 14.87 39.83 -17.33
CA VAL A 236 13.55 39.64 -17.93
C VAL A 236 12.54 39.20 -16.85
N THR A 237 11.30 39.72 -16.94
CA THR A 237 10.18 39.29 -16.08
C THR A 237 9.58 38.00 -16.62
N GLY A 238 9.52 36.95 -15.78
CA GLY A 238 9.03 35.63 -16.17
C GLY A 238 10.10 34.66 -16.68
N ALA A 239 9.73 33.39 -16.82
CA ALA A 239 10.42 32.47 -17.72
C ALA A 239 9.64 32.53 -19.03
N ASN A 240 10.31 32.83 -20.15
CA ASN A 240 9.67 32.93 -21.47
C ASN A 240 8.69 31.79 -21.74
#